data_AF-A0A258BNP8-F1
#
_entry.id   AF-A0A258BNP8-F1
#
_cell.length_a   1.000
_cell.length_b   1.000
_cell.length_c   1.000
_cell.angle_alpha   90.00
_cell.angle_beta   90.00
_cell.angle_gamma   90.00
#
_symmetry.space_group_name_H-M   'P 1'
#
loop_
_entity.id
_entity.type
_entity.pdbx_description
1 polymer ?
#
loop_
_entity_poly.entity_id
_entity_poly.type
_entity_poly.pdbx_seq_one_letter_code
_entity_poly.pdbx_strand_id
1 'polypeptide(L)'
;MPMPWTYRHASAEWQRFLDIAKEEMDLVSNNSAYTAIEGVLLAFRRRLTVDQALRFADALPSVVRAIFLYRWHPEAPAPWGSRDAQTAEAKALRPDHNLTP
;
A
#
# COMPACT_ATOMS: atom_id res chain seq x y z
N MET A 1 17.92 20.91 -12.31
CA MET A 1 17.52 19.50 -12.42
C MET A 1 16.08 19.43 -12.91
N PRO A 2 15.74 18.64 -13.94
CA PRO A 2 14.34 18.42 -14.30
C PRO A 2 13.60 17.74 -13.14
N MET A 3 12.31 18.05 -12.99
CA MET A 3 11.44 17.39 -12.00
C MET A 3 11.52 15.86 -12.12
N PRO A 4 11.73 15.12 -11.02
CA PRO A 4 11.78 13.65 -11.04
C PRO A 4 10.56 13.01 -11.71
N TRP A 5 10.78 11.86 -12.35
CA TRP A 5 9.79 11.21 -13.20
C TRP A 5 8.50 10.84 -12.45
N THR A 6 8.63 10.28 -11.24
CA THR A 6 7.50 9.89 -10.37
C THR A 6 6.58 11.05 -10.01
N TYR A 7 7.11 12.29 -9.95
CA TYR A 7 6.30 13.48 -9.68
C TYR A 7 5.68 14.01 -10.96
N ARG A 8 6.45 14.05 -12.06
CA ARG A 8 5.95 14.55 -13.35
C ARG A 8 4.84 13.68 -13.93
N HIS A 9 4.91 12.36 -13.72
CA HIS A 9 4.01 11.38 -14.32
C HIS A 9 3.24 10.57 -13.28
N ALA A 10 2.97 11.16 -12.11
CA ALA A 10 2.33 10.50 -10.97
C ALA A 10 1.06 9.71 -11.36
N SER A 11 0.16 10.31 -12.16
CA SER A 11 -1.08 9.65 -12.60
C SER A 11 -0.82 8.45 -13.51
N ALA A 12 0.14 8.56 -14.44
CA ALA A 12 0.48 7.47 -15.35
C ALA A 12 1.22 6.33 -14.62
N GLU A 13 2.11 6.65 -13.69
CA GLU A 13 2.77 5.68 -12.82
C GLU A 13 1.76 4.91 -11.96
N TRP A 14 0.83 5.65 -11.36
CA TRP A 14 -0.24 5.07 -10.55
C TRP A 14 -1.15 4.14 -11.34
N GLN A 15 -1.56 4.53 -12.54
CA GLN A 15 -2.39 3.67 -13.39
C GLN A 15 -1.65 2.37 -13.74
N ARG A 16 -0.36 2.44 -14.09
CA ARG A 16 0.45 1.23 -14.33
C ARG A 16 0.59 0.35 -13.09
N PHE A 17 0.78 0.96 -11.91
CA PHE A 17 0.83 0.22 -10.66
C PHE A 17 -0.49 -0.53 -10.39
N LEU A 18 -1.64 0.11 -10.63
CA LEU A 18 -2.95 -0.53 -10.52
C LEU A 18 -3.13 -1.66 -11.51
N ASP A 19 -2.68 -1.49 -12.76
CA ASP A 19 -2.81 -2.52 -13.78
C ASP A 19 -2.01 -3.78 -13.41
N ILE A 20 -0.78 -3.61 -12.93
CA ILE A 20 0.04 -4.72 -12.41
C ILE A 20 -0.63 -5.36 -11.20
N ALA A 21 -1.09 -4.56 -10.22
CA ALA A 21 -1.72 -5.11 -9.02
C ALA A 21 -3.00 -5.89 -9.34
N LYS A 22 -3.78 -5.45 -10.33
CA LYS A 22 -4.97 -6.17 -10.80
C LYS A 22 -4.62 -7.52 -11.40
N GLU A 23 -3.60 -7.56 -12.26
CA GLU A 23 -3.13 -8.79 -12.90
C GLU A 23 -2.63 -9.80 -11.84
N GLU A 24 -1.77 -9.36 -10.92
CA GLU A 24 -1.17 -10.22 -9.88
C GLU A 24 -2.19 -10.71 -8.84
N MET A 25 -3.29 -9.98 -8.63
CA MET A 25 -4.31 -10.31 -7.62
C MET A 25 -5.62 -10.84 -8.22
N ASP A 26 -5.68 -11.04 -9.54
CA ASP A 26 -6.89 -11.43 -10.27
C ASP A 26 -8.10 -10.51 -9.98
N LEU A 27 -7.86 -9.19 -10.04
CA LEU A 27 -8.87 -8.16 -9.77
C LEU A 27 -9.30 -7.44 -11.05
N VAL A 28 -10.59 -7.13 -11.13
CA VAL A 28 -11.17 -6.48 -12.33
C VAL A 28 -11.14 -4.94 -12.23
N SER A 29 -11.40 -4.38 -11.05
CA SER A 29 -11.63 -2.93 -10.90
C SER A 29 -10.46 -2.19 -10.23
N ASN A 30 -10.27 -0.92 -10.61
CA ASN A 30 -9.30 -0.04 -9.95
C ASN A 30 -9.63 0.17 -8.47
N ASN A 31 -10.92 0.19 -8.10
CA ASN A 31 -11.34 0.41 -6.71
C ASN A 31 -11.00 -0.78 -5.80
N SER A 32 -11.21 -2.01 -6.29
CA SER A 32 -10.83 -3.22 -5.57
C SER A 32 -9.31 -3.34 -5.43
N ALA A 33 -8.56 -3.04 -6.50
CA ALA A 33 -7.10 -3.03 -6.45
C ALA A 33 -6.55 -1.97 -5.50
N TYR A 34 -7.09 -0.74 -5.55
CA TYR A 34 -6.74 0.32 -4.59
C TYR A 34 -6.98 -0.16 -3.13
N THR A 35 -8.14 -0.75 -2.86
CA THR A 35 -8.50 -1.21 -1.51
C THR A 35 -7.56 -2.31 -1.03
N ALA A 36 -7.19 -3.25 -1.92
CA ALA A 36 -6.24 -4.31 -1.59
C ALA A 36 -4.83 -3.78 -1.30
N ILE A 37 -4.34 -2.86 -2.15
CA ILE A 37 -3.05 -2.18 -1.95
C ILE A 37 -3.04 -1.43 -0.61
N GLU A 38 -4.10 -0.66 -0.32
CA GLU A 38 -4.23 0.07 0.95
C GLU A 38 -4.19 -0.90 2.14
N GLY A 39 -4.92 -2.02 2.08
CA GLY A 39 -4.95 -3.04 3.13
C GLY A 39 -3.56 -3.61 3.43
N VAL A 40 -2.83 -4.03 2.38
CA VAL A 40 -1.47 -4.57 2.51
C VAL A 40 -0.50 -3.53 3.06
N LEU A 41 -0.54 -2.29 2.55
CA LEU A 41 0.32 -1.21 3.01
C LEU A 41 0.09 -0.89 4.49
N LEU A 42 -1.16 -0.84 4.94
CA LEU A 42 -1.50 -0.55 6.33
C LEU A 42 -1.10 -1.69 7.28
N ALA A 43 -1.36 -2.95 6.90
CA ALA A 43 -0.93 -4.11 7.67
C ALA A 43 0.60 -4.15 7.79
N PHE A 44 1.33 -3.91 6.70
CA PHE A 44 2.79 -3.83 6.73
C PHE A 44 3.28 -2.66 7.61
N ARG A 45 2.70 -1.46 7.44
CA ARG A 45 3.07 -0.24 8.19
C ARG A 45 2.97 -0.42 9.70
N ARG A 46 1.98 -1.17 10.20
CA ARG A 46 1.77 -1.40 11.64
C ARG A 46 2.95 -2.09 12.32
N ARG A 47 3.82 -2.75 11.56
CA ARG A 47 4.99 -3.52 12.07
C ARG A 47 6.30 -2.75 11.98
N LEU A 48 6.25 -1.51 11.49
CA LEU A 48 7.45 -0.71 11.28
C LEU A 48 7.60 0.37 12.34
N THR A 49 8.84 0.62 12.73
CA THR A 49 9.22 1.90 13.34
C THR A 49 9.09 3.03 12.33
N VAL A 50 9.04 4.29 12.79
CA VAL A 50 9.00 5.46 11.91
C VAL A 50 10.19 5.50 10.95
N ASP A 51 11.41 5.21 11.42
CA ASP A 51 12.60 5.16 10.56
C ASP A 51 12.47 4.13 9.44
N GLN A 52 12.06 2.90 9.78
CA GLN A 52 11.84 1.83 8.79
C GLN A 52 10.75 2.21 7.78
N ALA A 53 9.65 2.79 8.25
CA ALA A 53 8.55 3.24 7.40
C ALA A 53 9.01 4.33 6.42
N LEU A 54 9.83 5.30 6.86
CA LEU A 54 10.36 6.35 5.99
C LEU A 54 11.33 5.80 4.94
N ARG A 55 12.21 4.85 5.32
CA ARG A 55 13.09 4.15 4.38
C ARG A 55 12.30 3.39 3.32
N PHE A 56 11.26 2.67 3.73
CA PHE A 56 10.37 1.98 2.80
C PHE A 56 9.63 2.96 1.89
N ALA A 57 9.09 4.04 2.46
CA ALA A 57 8.38 5.07 1.73
C ALA A 57 9.26 5.73 0.65
N ASP A 58 10.56 5.87 0.88
CA ASP A 58 11.48 6.45 -0.10
C ASP A 58 11.66 5.59 -1.35
N ALA A 59 11.48 4.26 -1.23
CA ALA A 59 11.50 3.34 -2.36
C ALA A 59 10.18 3.32 -3.15
N LEU A 60 9.10 3.92 -2.63
CA LEU A 60 7.79 3.89 -3.27
C LEU A 60 7.60 5.01 -4.31
N PRO A 61 6.85 4.73 -5.40
CA PRO A 61 6.25 5.74 -6.27
C PRO A 61 5.48 6.81 -5.48
N SER A 62 5.43 8.04 -5.99
CA SER A 62 4.88 9.20 -5.29
C SER A 62 3.46 9.00 -4.76
N VAL A 63 2.56 8.40 -5.55
CA VAL A 63 1.18 8.14 -5.15
C VAL A 63 1.09 7.01 -4.12
N VAL A 64 1.83 5.92 -4.31
CA VAL A 64 1.84 4.78 -3.38
C VAL A 64 2.45 5.19 -2.04
N ARG A 65 3.50 6.03 -2.07
CA ARG A 65 4.09 6.69 -0.90
C ARG A 65 3.06 7.52 -0.14
N ALA A 66 2.25 8.31 -0.85
CA ALA A 66 1.20 9.12 -0.24
C ALA A 66 0.15 8.24 0.44
N ILE A 67 -0.33 7.18 -0.21
CA ILE A 67 -1.25 6.20 0.38
C ILE A 67 -0.65 5.58 1.64
N PHE A 68 0.61 5.12 1.57
CA PHE A 68 1.31 4.51 2.70
C PHE A 68 1.48 5.45 3.90
N LEU A 69 1.60 6.76 3.71
CA LEU A 69 1.78 7.72 4.82
C LEU A 69 0.48 8.42 5.24
N TYR A 70 -0.58 8.30 4.45
CA TYR A 70 -1.82 9.03 4.68
C TYR A 70 -2.42 8.71 6.06
N ARG A 71 -2.77 9.79 6.79
CA ARG A 71 -3.39 9.78 8.12
C ARG A 71 -2.70 8.85 9.14
N TRP A 72 -1.38 8.71 9.04
CA TRP A 72 -0.66 7.88 9.98
C TRP A 72 -0.50 8.55 11.35
N HIS A 73 -0.87 7.82 12.40
CA HIS A 73 -0.52 8.12 13.78
C HIS A 73 0.42 7.00 14.26
N PRO A 74 1.74 7.23 14.33
CA PRO A 74 2.69 6.20 14.72
C PRO A 74 2.47 5.73 16.16
N GLU A 75 2.50 4.41 16.34
CA GLU A 75 2.44 3.72 17.63
C GLU A 75 3.66 2.77 17.74
N ALA A 76 3.79 2.08 18.88
CA ALA A 76 4.77 1.02 19.01
C ALA A 76 4.52 -0.07 17.94
N PRO A 77 5.55 -0.56 17.24
CA PRO A 77 5.37 -1.58 16.20
C PRO A 77 4.69 -2.84 16.74
N ALA A 78 3.67 -3.32 16.03
CA ALA A 78 3.05 -4.59 16.33
C ALA A 78 4.02 -5.75 16.00
N PRO A 79 3.93 -6.90 16.70
CA PRO A 79 4.66 -8.10 16.31
C PRO A 79 4.32 -8.54 14.89
N TRP A 80 5.29 -9.15 14.20
CA TRP A 80 5.08 -9.63 12.83
C TRP A 80 3.96 -10.68 12.72
N GLY A 81 3.88 -11.59 13.69
CA GLY A 81 2.91 -12.68 13.68
C GLY A 81 3.12 -13.66 12.52
N SER A 82 2.13 -14.51 12.25
CA SER A 82 2.12 -15.40 11.09
C SER A 82 1.76 -14.64 9.81
N ARG A 83 2.04 -15.27 8.66
CA ARG A 83 1.58 -14.76 7.35
C ARG A 83 0.05 -14.68 7.31
N ASP A 84 -0.65 -15.68 7.82
CA ASP A 84 -2.11 -15.70 7.81
C ASP A 84 -2.71 -14.57 8.65
N ALA A 85 -2.09 -14.26 9.80
CA ALA A 85 -2.50 -13.12 10.63
C ALA A 85 -2.30 -11.79 9.88
N GLN A 86 -1.20 -11.64 9.14
CA GLN A 86 -0.94 -10.47 8.30
C GLN A 86 -1.96 -10.35 7.16
N THR A 87 -2.27 -11.45 6.48
CA THR A 87 -3.28 -11.49 5.42
C THR A 87 -4.68 -11.16 5.96
N ALA A 88 -5.05 -11.72 7.10
CA ALA A 88 -6.34 -11.44 7.74
C ALA A 88 -6.47 -9.95 8.10
N GLU A 89 -5.40 -9.35 8.62
CA GLU A 89 -5.36 -7.92 8.92
C GLU A 89 -5.49 -7.05 7.66
N ALA A 90 -4.78 -7.40 6.57
CA ALA A 90 -4.91 -6.70 5.29
C ALA A 90 -6.34 -6.78 4.73
N LYS A 91 -7.01 -7.95 4.85
CA LYS A 91 -8.40 -8.20 4.44
C LYS A 91 -9.43 -7.49 5.30
N ALA A 92 -9.11 -7.21 6.57
CA ALA A 92 -10.04 -6.57 7.51
C ALA A 92 -10.32 -5.10 7.17
N LEU A 93 -9.49 -4.46 6.34
CA LEU A 93 -9.78 -3.12 5.83
C LEU A 93 -11.00 -3.17 4.91
N ARG A 94 -12.07 -2.43 5.20
CA ARG A 94 -13.30 -2.37 4.37
C ARG A 94 -13.78 -3.77 3.94
N PRO A 95 -14.18 -4.64 4.89
CA PRO A 95 -14.40 -6.07 4.63
C PRO A 95 -15.42 -6.35 3.51
N ASP A 96 -16.42 -5.49 3.31
CA ASP A 96 -17.41 -5.64 2.24
C ASP A 96 -16.89 -5.29 0.83
N HIS A 97 -15.70 -4.68 0.74
CA HIS A 97 -15.14 -4.14 -0.52
C HIS A 97 -13.70 -4.60 -0.78
N ASN A 98 -13.13 -5.41 0.10
CA ASN A 98 -11.75 -5.82 0.04
C ASN A 98 -11.63 -7.25 -0.49
N LEU A 99 -11.11 -7.35 -1.71
CA LEU A 99 -10.92 -8.60 -2.45
C LEU A 99 -9.45 -9.04 -2.47
N THR A 100 -8.64 -8.58 -1.49
CA THR A 100 -7.25 -9.05 -1.35
C THR A 100 -7.24 -10.59 -1.29
N PRO A 101 -6.37 -11.30 -2.04
CA PRO A 101 -6.30 -12.76 -2.00
C PRO A 101 -5.81 -13.33 -0.66
#